data_AF-A0ABD0R0Y6-F1
#
_entry.id   AF-A0ABD0R0Y6-F1
#
_cell.length_a   1.000
_cell.length_b   1.000
_cell.length_c   1.000
_cell.angle_alpha   90.00
_cell.angle_beta   90.00
_cell.angle_gamma   90.00
#
_symmetry.space_group_name_H-M   'P 1'
#
loop_
_entity.id
_entity.type
_entity.pdbx_description
1 polymer ?
#
loop_
_entity_poly.entity_id
_entity_poly.type
_entity_poly.pdbx_seq_one_letter_code
_entity_poly.pdbx_strand_id
1 'polypeptide(L)' 'GSDPYRLYNLDVFQYELHNPMALYGAVPVLISHNTERTMGIFWLNAAETWVDISSNTAGK' A
#
# COMPACT_ATOMS: atom_id res chain seq x y z
N GLY A 1 13.40 -5.85 -5.62
CA GLY A 1 12.02 -5.40 -5.39
C GLY A 1 12.05 -3.91 -5.13
N SER A 2 11.00 -3.18 -5.49
CA SER A 2 10.80 -1.83 -4.96
C SER A 2 10.57 -1.87 -3.45
N ASP A 3 10.79 -0.76 -2.75
CA ASP A 3 10.44 -0.65 -1.33
C ASP A 3 8.91 -0.84 -1.11
N PRO A 4 8.49 -1.40 0.03
CA PRO A 4 7.08 -1.56 0.38
C PRO A 4 6.40 -0.22 0.62
N TYR A 5 5.08 -0.16 0.42
CA TYR A 5 4.29 0.96 0.92
C TYR A 5 4.28 0.95 2.45
N ARG A 6 4.64 2.06 3.07
CA ARG A 6 4.67 2.19 4.53
C ARG A 6 3.44 2.96 5.00
N LEU A 7 2.74 2.39 5.99
CA LEU A 7 1.60 3.00 6.65
C LEU A 7 2.01 3.36 8.08
N TYR A 8 2.43 4.62 8.24
CA TYR A 8 2.81 5.20 9.53
C TYR A 8 2.67 6.72 9.44
N ASN A 9 1.85 7.32 10.30
CA ASN A 9 1.56 8.75 10.21
C ASN A 9 2.80 9.57 10.56
N LEU A 10 3.38 10.24 9.56
CA LEU A 10 4.60 11.03 9.68
C LEU A 10 4.40 12.44 9.11
N ASP A 11 5.04 13.42 9.74
CA ASP A 11 5.29 14.73 9.14
C ASP A 11 6.56 14.65 8.29
N VAL A 12 6.40 14.71 6.96
CA VAL A 12 7.50 14.58 5.99
C VAL A 12 7.71 15.93 5.31
N PHE A 13 8.73 16.65 5.77
CA PHE A 13 9.13 17.91 5.16
C PHE A 13 9.59 17.70 3.71
N GLN A 14 9.09 18.54 2.80
CA GLN A 14 9.42 18.49 1.37
C GLN A 14 9.30 17.09 0.77
N TYR A 15 8.13 16.45 0.93
CA TYR A 15 7.88 15.12 0.37
C TYR A 15 8.14 15.09 -1.14
N GLU A 16 8.72 13.97 -1.59
CA GLU A 16 8.98 13.71 -3.00
C GLU A 16 7.79 12.98 -3.65
N LEU A 17 7.70 13.05 -4.98
CA LEU A 17 6.69 12.35 -5.77
C LEU A 17 7.16 10.94 -6.15
N HIS A 18 6.21 10.05 -6.44
CA HIS A 18 6.46 8.72 -7.00
C HIS A 18 7.33 7.78 -6.16
N ASN A 19 7.24 7.86 -4.83
CA ASN A 19 7.89 6.94 -3.91
C ASN A 19 6.88 6.35 -2.90
N PRO A 20 7.20 5.21 -2.24
CA PRO A 20 6.30 4.52 -1.33
C PRO A 20 6.44 4.94 0.15
N MET A 21 7.12 6.05 0.45
CA MET A 21 7.28 6.52 1.83
C MET A 21 5.93 6.88 2.47
N ALA A 22 5.81 6.65 3.78
CA ALA A 22 4.62 7.03 4.53
C ALA A 22 4.47 8.56 4.63
N LEU A 23 3.23 9.03 4.70
CA LEU A 23 2.87 10.44 4.89
C LEU A 23 1.99 10.59 6.15
N TYR A 24 1.22 11.67 6.24
CA TYR A 24 0.47 12.07 7.42
C TYR A 24 -0.68 11.13 7.84
N GLY A 25 -1.14 10.26 6.96
CA GLY A 25 -2.33 9.44 7.18
C GLY A 25 -2.19 8.02 6.66
N ALA A 26 -2.76 7.07 7.39
CA ALA A 26 -2.80 5.66 7.05
C ALA A 26 -4.24 5.14 7.14
N VAL A 27 -4.72 4.57 6.03
CA VAL A 27 -5.99 3.82 5.96
C VAL A 27 -5.65 2.42 5.43
N PRO A 28 -5.61 1.38 6.28
CA PRO A 28 -5.11 0.06 5.89
C PRO A 28 -6.18 -0.77 5.15
N VAL A 29 -6.69 -0.22 4.04
CA VAL A 29 -7.66 -0.86 3.15
C VAL A 29 -7.01 -1.02 1.77
N LEU A 30 -7.02 -2.25 1.25
CA LEU A 30 -6.55 -2.57 -0.10
C LEU A 30 -7.73 -3.08 -0.94
N ILE A 31 -7.88 -2.54 -2.15
CA ILE A 31 -8.90 -2.96 -3.12
C ILE A 31 -8.19 -3.56 -4.33
N SER A 32 -8.68 -4.70 -4.81
CA SER A 32 -8.29 -5.31 -6.08
C SER A 32 -9.49 -5.44 -7.00
N HIS A 33 -9.28 -5.23 -8.29
CA HIS A 33 -10.35 -5.22 -9.28
C HIS A 33 -9.90 -5.93 -10.56
N ASN A 34 -10.78 -6.75 -11.13
CA ASN A 34 -10.67 -7.27 -12.49
C ASN A 34 -12.05 -7.26 -13.17
N THR A 35 -12.11 -7.71 -14.42
CA THR A 35 -13.35 -7.71 -15.23
C THR A 35 -14.49 -8.54 -14.64
N GLU A 36 -14.18 -9.53 -13.79
CA GLU A 36 -15.17 -10.44 -13.21
C GLU A 36 -15.60 -10.04 -11.80
N ARG A 37 -14.69 -9.44 -11.02
CA ARG A 37 -14.88 -9.22 -9.58
C ARG A 37 -14.01 -8.11 -9.01
N THR A 38 -14.53 -7.52 -7.93
CA THR A 38 -13.82 -6.60 -7.04
C THR A 38 -13.72 -7.23 -5.66
N MET A 39 -12.54 -7.19 -5.05
CA MET A 39 -12.29 -7.71 -3.70
C MET A 39 -11.58 -6.66 -2.85
N GLY A 40 -11.75 -6.72 -1.54
CA GLY A 40 -11.08 -5.81 -0.62
C GLY A 40 -10.60 -6.52 0.65
N ILE A 41 -9.50 -6.02 1.22
CA ILE A 41 -8.97 -6.44 2.52
C ILE A 41 -8.89 -5.20 3.40
N PHE A 42 -9.44 -5.29 4.61
CA PHE A 42 -9.23 -4.31 5.67
C PHE A 42 -8.34 -4.92 6.75
N TRP A 43 -7.11 -4.43 6.85
CA TRP A 43 -6.16 -4.84 7.88
C TRP A 43 -6.34 -3.94 9.10
N LEU A 44 -7.26 -4.30 10.00
CA LEU A 44 -7.58 -3.53 11.20
C LEU A 44 -6.44 -3.61 12.23
N ASN A 45 -5.39 -2.83 12.00
CA ASN A 45 -4.23 -2.71 12.87
C ASN A 45 -3.78 -1.25 12.93
N ALA A 46 -3.42 -0.78 14.13
CA ALA A 46 -2.98 0.59 14.39
C ALA A 46 -1.45 0.73 14.52
N ALA A 47 -0.72 -0.39 14.55
CA ALA A 47 0.74 -0.39 14.54
C ALA A 47 1.27 -0.02 13.15
N GLU A 48 2.54 0.37 13.12
CA GLU A 48 3.28 0.54 11.88
C GLU A 48 3.14 -0.71 10.98
N THR A 49 2.81 -0.48 9.70
CA THR A 49 2.53 -1.54 8.74
C THR A 49 3.27 -1.30 7.44
N TRP A 50 3.81 -2.37 6.84
CA TRP A 50 4.43 -2.37 5.52
C TRP A 50 3.63 -3.28 4.59
N VAL A 51 3.43 -2.83 3.35
CA VAL A 51 2.64 -3.55 2.34
C VAL A 51 3.51 -3.81 1.10
N ASP A 52 3.92 -5.06 0.94
CA ASP A 52 4.58 -5.56 -0.27
C ASP A 52 3.55 -5.99 -1.32
N ILE A 53 3.75 -5.56 -2.57
CA ILE A 53 2.90 -5.93 -3.70
C ILE A 53 3.76 -6.67 -4.73
N SER A 54 3.37 -7.90 -5.05
CA SER A 54 3.99 -8.69 -6.12
C SER A 54 2.92 -9.17 -7.11
N SER A 55 3.28 -9.20 -8.39
CA SER A 55 2.43 -9.75 -9.45
C SER A 55 3.01 -11.07 -9.93
N ASN A 56 2.25 -12.15 -9.85
CA ASN A 56 2.60 -13.39 -10.53
C ASN A 56 2.06 -13.38 -11.96
N THR A 57 2.68 -12.58 -12.83
CA THR A 57 2.42 -12.61 -14.28
C THR A 57 3.33 -13.65 -14.94
N ALA A 58 3.55 -14.79 -14.30
CA ALA A 58 4.07 -15.97 -14.98
C ALA A 58 2.87 -16.75 -15.53
N GLY A 59 2.48 -16.48 -16.78
CA GLY A 59 1.40 -17.22 -17.46
C GLY A 59 0.24 -16.39 -18.00
N LYS A 60 0.48 -15.11 -18.36
CA LYS A 60 -0.25 -14.47 -19.45
C LYS A 60 0.70 -14.16 -20.59
#